data_AF-A0A7S3UTZ4-F1
#
_entry.id   AF-A0A7S3UTZ4-F1
#
_cell.length_a   1.000
_cell.length_b   1.000
_cell.length_c   1.000
_cell.angle_alpha   90.00
_cell.angle_beta   90.00
_cell.angle_gamma   90.00
#
_symmetry.space_group_name_H-M   'P 1'
#
loop_
_entity.id
_entity.type
_entity.pdbx_description
1 polymer ?
#
loop_
_entity_poly.entity_id
_entity_poly.type
_entity_poly.pdbx_seq_one_letter_code
_entity_poly.pdbx_strand_id
1 'polypeptide(L)'
;DWTPPPPPPYLAGLPDPALSPSLTPISFFSFKALADPEDFRVLLQELWRPFGAYGRVYVAKEGLNAQMAVPTTVLSQFEEACRTLPELANIYINKDDPLTQEEYAEIKPFKGLHIRVRAQV
;
A
#
# COMPACT_ATOMS: atom_id res chain seq x y z
N ASP A 1 -12.86 6.85 -32.34
CA ASP A 1 -12.03 5.76 -31.77
C ASP A 1 -11.37 6.22 -30.48
N TRP A 2 -11.83 5.70 -29.33
CA TRP A 2 -11.19 5.95 -28.04
C TRP A 2 -10.38 4.72 -27.67
N THR A 3 -9.06 4.89 -27.57
CA THR A 3 -8.17 3.92 -26.92
C THR A 3 -7.92 4.38 -25.49
N PRO A 4 -8.11 3.50 -24.48
CA PRO A 4 -7.75 3.85 -23.11
C PRO A 4 -6.26 4.18 -23.03
N PRO A 5 -5.86 5.10 -22.14
CA PRO A 5 -4.44 5.30 -21.87
C PRO A 5 -3.80 3.99 -21.41
N PRO A 6 -2.51 3.77 -21.71
CA PRO A 6 -1.79 2.62 -21.19
C PRO A 6 -1.79 2.67 -19.64
N PRO A 7 -1.75 1.51 -18.97
CA PRO A 7 -1.65 1.48 -17.53
C PRO A 7 -0.36 2.19 -17.07
N PRO A 8 -0.35 2.77 -15.85
CA PRO A 8 0.87 3.29 -15.25
C PRO A 8 2.00 2.26 -15.27
N PRO A 9 3.27 2.67 -15.40
CA PRO A 9 4.40 1.74 -15.48
C PRO A 9 4.47 0.72 -14.35
N TYR A 10 4.11 1.12 -13.12
CA TYR A 10 4.08 0.22 -11.95
C TYR A 10 3.00 -0.86 -12.02
N LEU A 11 2.05 -0.79 -12.97
CA LEU A 11 1.07 -1.86 -13.23
C LEU A 11 1.42 -2.69 -14.47
N ALA A 12 2.43 -2.29 -15.24
CA ALA A 12 2.81 -3.01 -16.45
C ALA A 12 3.36 -4.40 -16.08
N GLY A 13 2.68 -5.45 -16.56
CA GLY A 13 3.09 -6.83 -16.27
C GLY A 13 2.99 -7.23 -14.79
N LEU A 14 2.11 -6.56 -14.01
CA LEU A 14 1.89 -6.89 -12.60
C LEU A 14 1.52 -8.38 -12.45
N PRO A 15 2.30 -9.17 -11.70
CA PRO A 15 1.92 -10.54 -11.34
C PRO A 15 0.57 -10.57 -10.62
N ASP A 16 -0.15 -11.68 -10.69
CA ASP A 16 -1.37 -11.84 -9.87
C ASP A 16 -0.97 -11.88 -8.38
N PRO A 17 -1.33 -10.87 -7.57
CA PRO A 17 -0.97 -10.83 -6.16
C PRO A 17 -1.53 -12.01 -5.36
N ALA A 18 -2.65 -12.62 -5.82
CA ALA A 18 -3.24 -13.78 -5.17
C ALA A 18 -2.40 -15.06 -5.33
N LEU A 19 -1.50 -15.11 -6.32
CA LEU A 19 -0.58 -16.23 -6.56
C LEU A 19 0.77 -16.06 -5.85
N SER A 20 0.97 -14.96 -5.12
CA SER A 20 2.21 -14.75 -4.37
C SER A 20 2.39 -15.83 -3.29
N PRO A 21 3.55 -16.51 -3.19
CA PRO A 21 3.78 -17.55 -2.18
C PRO A 21 3.92 -16.98 -0.76
N SER A 22 4.20 -15.69 -0.64
CA SER A 22 4.40 -15.00 0.62
C SER A 22 3.87 -13.56 0.60
N LEU A 23 3.68 -13.00 1.79
CA LEU A 23 3.46 -11.58 2.02
C LEU A 23 4.62 -11.02 2.85
N THR A 24 5.14 -9.86 2.46
CA THR A 24 6.12 -9.11 3.25
C THR A 24 5.38 -8.14 4.16
N PRO A 25 5.49 -8.27 5.50
CA PRO A 25 5.03 -7.24 6.42
C PRO A 25 5.85 -5.98 6.23
N ILE A 26 5.17 -4.84 6.12
CA ILE A 26 5.79 -3.54 5.98
C ILE A 26 5.20 -2.52 6.95
N SER A 27 6.02 -1.57 7.35
CA SER A 27 5.56 -0.41 8.11
C SER A 27 6.29 0.86 7.73
N PHE A 28 5.59 2.00 7.75
CA PHE A 28 6.17 3.30 7.45
C PHE A 28 5.33 4.45 7.98
N PHE A 29 6.00 5.60 8.11
CA PHE A 29 5.40 6.89 8.42
C PHE A 29 5.73 7.88 7.31
N SER A 30 4.77 8.77 7.02
CA SER A 30 5.05 10.00 6.28
C SER A 30 4.56 11.19 7.10
N PHE A 31 5.42 12.18 7.30
CA PHE A 31 5.08 13.43 7.97
C PHE A 31 4.94 14.58 6.95
N LYS A 32 4.33 14.27 5.79
CA LYS A 32 4.00 15.25 4.76
C LYS A 32 2.57 15.75 4.99
N ALA A 33 2.44 17.06 5.18
CA ALA A 33 1.15 17.68 5.42
C ALA A 33 0.19 17.43 4.25
N LEU A 34 -1.04 17.03 4.58
CA LEU A 34 -2.10 16.74 3.61
C LEU A 34 -3.12 17.86 3.62
N ALA A 35 -3.52 18.31 2.42
CA ALA A 35 -4.57 19.33 2.29
C ALA A 35 -5.93 18.79 2.77
N ASP A 36 -6.31 17.61 2.27
CA ASP A 36 -7.52 16.90 2.67
C ASP A 36 -7.20 15.42 2.93
N PRO A 37 -7.21 14.97 4.21
CA PRO A 37 -6.98 13.57 4.58
C PRO A 37 -8.00 12.59 3.96
N GLU A 38 -9.23 13.02 3.69
CA GLU A 38 -10.27 12.15 3.15
C GLU A 38 -10.07 11.91 1.65
N ASP A 39 -9.73 12.94 0.89
CA ASP A 39 -9.34 12.78 -0.51
C ASP A 39 -8.08 11.92 -0.64
N PHE A 40 -7.09 12.14 0.24
CA PHE A 40 -5.88 11.33 0.24
C PHE A 40 -6.18 9.87 0.61
N ARG A 41 -7.10 9.61 1.56
CA ARG A 41 -7.58 8.25 1.86
C ARG A 41 -8.16 7.57 0.60
N VAL A 42 -8.99 8.25 -0.17
CA VAL A 42 -9.58 7.71 -1.41
C VAL A 42 -8.51 7.46 -2.45
N LEU A 43 -7.57 8.39 -2.63
CA LEU A 43 -6.43 8.23 -3.53
C LEU A 43 -5.60 6.98 -3.20
N LEU A 44 -5.27 6.77 -1.92
CA LEU A 44 -4.52 5.59 -1.48
C LEU A 44 -5.30 4.29 -1.70
N GLN A 45 -6.63 4.31 -1.51
CA GLN A 45 -7.46 3.13 -1.79
C GLN A 45 -7.40 2.73 -3.26
N GLU A 46 -7.54 3.69 -4.17
CA GLU A 46 -7.46 3.44 -5.61
C GLU A 46 -6.05 3.03 -6.05
N LEU A 47 -5.02 3.71 -5.54
CA LEU A 47 -3.62 3.43 -5.86
C LEU A 47 -3.20 2.04 -5.39
N TRP A 48 -3.60 1.63 -4.19
CA TRP A 48 -3.12 0.39 -3.59
C TRP A 48 -3.98 -0.85 -3.88
N ARG A 49 -5.21 -0.66 -4.38
CA ARG A 49 -6.13 -1.77 -4.72
C ARG A 49 -5.50 -2.85 -5.61
N PRO A 50 -4.74 -2.54 -6.68
CA PRO A 50 -4.19 -3.57 -7.57
C PRO A 50 -3.20 -4.53 -6.90
N PHE A 51 -2.56 -4.14 -5.79
CA PHE A 51 -1.50 -4.92 -5.16
C PHE A 51 -2.00 -6.00 -4.20
N GLY A 52 -3.31 -6.09 -3.95
CA GLY A 52 -3.86 -7.10 -3.03
C GLY A 52 -3.31 -6.99 -1.60
N ALA A 53 -2.89 -5.79 -1.20
CA ALA A 53 -2.31 -5.55 0.11
C ALA A 53 -3.36 -5.65 1.23
N TYR A 54 -2.88 -5.99 2.43
CA TYR A 54 -3.65 -5.99 3.67
C TYR A 54 -3.05 -4.97 4.64
N GLY A 55 -3.83 -4.47 5.60
CA GLY A 55 -3.25 -3.61 6.61
C GLY A 55 -4.19 -2.67 7.35
N ARG A 56 -3.59 -1.83 8.16
CA ARG A 56 -4.18 -0.66 8.81
C ARG A 56 -3.35 0.56 8.44
N VAL A 57 -4.02 1.57 7.89
CA VAL A 57 -3.40 2.84 7.55
C VAL A 57 -4.22 3.96 8.17
N TYR A 58 -3.55 4.83 8.92
CA TYR A 58 -4.13 6.04 9.48
C TYR A 58 -3.63 7.23 8.70
N VAL A 59 -4.55 8.12 8.35
CA VAL A 59 -4.28 9.34 7.60
C VAL A 59 -4.78 10.52 8.43
N ALA A 60 -3.95 11.54 8.61
CA ALA A 60 -4.32 12.79 9.27
C ALA A 60 -3.69 13.98 8.54
N LYS A 61 -3.98 15.20 8.99
CA LYS A 61 -3.43 16.42 8.36
C LYS A 61 -1.90 16.45 8.33
N GLU A 62 -1.24 15.83 9.31
CA GLU A 62 0.23 15.80 9.40
C GLU A 62 0.88 14.71 8.52
N GLY A 63 0.09 13.80 7.95
CA GLY A 63 0.57 12.72 7.09
C GLY A 63 -0.10 11.38 7.38
N LEU A 64 0.68 10.30 7.41
CA LEU A 64 0.16 8.94 7.56
C LEU A 64 1.05 7.99 8.35
N ASN A 65 0.43 6.98 8.95
CA ASN A 65 1.05 5.82 9.56
C ASN A 65 0.46 4.54 8.93
N ALA A 66 1.31 3.67 8.42
CA ALA A 66 0.91 2.43 7.76
C ALA A 66 1.57 1.21 8.40
N GLN A 67 0.75 0.20 8.70
CA GLN A 67 1.19 -1.15 9.02
C GLN A 67 0.44 -2.12 8.10
N MET A 68 1.17 -2.80 7.23
CA MET A 68 0.61 -3.54 6.10
C MET A 68 1.32 -4.87 5.89
N ALA A 69 0.71 -5.73 5.09
CA ALA A 69 1.34 -6.90 4.50
C ALA A 69 1.04 -6.89 3.00
N VAL A 70 2.08 -6.88 2.18
CA VAL A 70 1.97 -6.80 0.72
C VAL A 70 2.46 -8.11 0.13
N PRO A 71 1.73 -8.72 -0.82
CA PRO A 71 2.21 -9.90 -1.53
C PRO A 71 3.61 -9.64 -2.12
N THR A 72 4.58 -10.47 -1.75
CA THR A 72 6.01 -10.22 -2.00
C THR A 72 6.32 -10.05 -3.49
N THR A 73 5.61 -10.76 -4.36
CA THR A 73 5.79 -10.71 -5.82
C THR A 73 5.44 -9.36 -6.46
N VAL A 74 4.65 -8.52 -5.78
CA VAL A 74 4.25 -7.19 -6.25
C VAL A 74 4.80 -6.04 -5.40
N LEU A 75 5.65 -6.36 -4.40
CA LEU A 75 6.15 -5.38 -3.44
C LEU A 75 6.96 -4.27 -4.14
N SER A 76 7.83 -4.60 -5.10
CA SER A 76 8.60 -3.59 -5.85
C SER A 76 7.71 -2.58 -6.57
N GLN A 77 6.65 -3.06 -7.22
CA GLN A 77 5.70 -2.23 -7.94
C GLN A 77 4.84 -1.39 -6.98
N PHE A 78 4.48 -1.94 -5.82
CA PHE A 78 3.82 -1.18 -4.76
C PHE A 78 4.68 0.01 -4.32
N GLU A 79 5.98 -0.20 -4.14
CA GLU A 79 6.90 0.89 -3.80
C GLU A 79 7.01 1.94 -4.92
N GLU A 80 7.08 1.50 -6.18
CA GLU A 80 7.08 2.40 -7.33
C GLU A 80 5.80 3.24 -7.39
N ALA A 81 4.64 2.63 -7.14
CA ALA A 81 3.37 3.35 -7.04
C ALA A 81 3.40 4.40 -5.93
N CYS A 82 3.89 4.05 -4.74
CA CYS A 82 4.09 5.01 -3.65
C CYS A 82 5.02 6.17 -4.08
N ARG A 83 6.10 5.89 -4.83
CA ARG A 83 7.02 6.94 -5.29
C ARG A 83 6.38 7.96 -6.25
N THR A 84 5.23 7.65 -6.83
CA THR A 84 4.49 8.60 -7.68
C THR A 84 3.74 9.69 -6.91
N LEU A 85 3.50 9.49 -5.61
CA LEU A 85 2.86 10.49 -4.75
C LEU A 85 3.93 11.33 -4.04
N PRO A 86 3.92 12.68 -4.15
CA PRO A 86 4.87 13.54 -3.44
C PRO A 86 4.91 13.30 -1.92
N GLU A 87 3.77 12.94 -1.34
CA GLU A 87 3.59 12.63 0.07
C GLU A 87 4.33 11.35 0.48
N LEU A 88 4.58 10.44 -0.46
CA LEU A 88 5.23 9.15 -0.23
C LEU A 88 6.55 8.97 -0.98
N ALA A 89 6.97 9.93 -1.80
CA ALA A 89 8.13 9.80 -2.69
C ALA A 89 9.45 9.43 -1.98
N ASN A 90 9.61 9.83 -0.71
CA ASN A 90 10.85 9.66 0.05
C ASN A 90 10.63 8.95 1.40
N ILE A 91 9.60 8.13 1.52
CA ILE A 91 9.38 7.34 2.74
C ILE A 91 10.41 6.21 2.84
N TYR A 92 10.81 5.90 4.07
CA TYR A 92 11.48 4.64 4.36
C TYR A 92 10.43 3.59 4.70
N ILE A 93 10.38 2.52 3.91
CA ILE A 93 9.51 1.37 4.16
C ILE A 93 10.33 0.33 4.92
N ASN A 94 10.02 0.14 6.20
CA ASN A 94 10.56 -0.98 6.97
C ASN A 94 9.92 -2.28 6.47
N LYS A 95 10.73 -3.29 6.20
CA LYS A 95 10.31 -4.61 5.72
C LYS A 95 10.76 -5.65 6.73
N ASP A 96 9.82 -6.46 7.20
CA ASP A 96 10.12 -7.62 8.04
C ASP A 96 10.28 -8.87 7.16
N ASP A 97 10.65 -10.00 7.78
CA ASP A 97 10.79 -11.27 7.08
C ASP A 97 9.47 -11.68 6.40
N PRO A 98 9.50 -12.12 5.13
CA PRO A 98 8.30 -12.58 4.43
C PRO A 98 7.66 -13.77 5.14
N LEU A 99 6.34 -13.70 5.30
CA LEU A 99 5.51 -14.80 5.80
C LEU A 99 4.94 -15.56 4.62
N THR A 100 5.03 -16.89 4.63
CA THR A 100 4.28 -17.73 3.71
C THR A 100 2.77 -17.48 3.83
N GLN A 101 2.00 -17.88 2.83
CA GLN A 101 0.53 -17.78 2.89
C GLN A 101 -0.06 -18.52 4.11
N GLU A 102 0.52 -19.67 4.48
CA GLU A 102 0.08 -20.46 5.63
C GLU A 102 0.36 -19.73 6.95
N GLU A 103 1.59 -19.26 7.17
CA GLU A 103 1.96 -18.49 8.36
C GLU A 103 1.12 -17.21 8.49
N TYR A 104 0.91 -16.49 7.39
CA TYR A 104 0.06 -15.30 7.39
C TYR A 104 -1.40 -15.65 7.70
N ALA A 105 -1.92 -16.78 7.21
CA ALA A 105 -3.29 -17.22 7.47
C ALA A 105 -3.49 -17.67 8.92
N GLU A 106 -2.47 -18.22 9.57
CA GLU A 106 -2.50 -18.61 10.99
C GLU A 106 -2.51 -17.38 11.92
N ILE A 107 -1.62 -16.41 11.68
CA ILE A 107 -1.53 -15.19 12.51
C ILE A 107 -2.69 -14.24 12.17
N LYS A 108 -3.04 -14.16 10.89
CA LYS A 108 -4.11 -13.34 10.29
C LYS A 108 -4.24 -11.94 10.91
N PRO A 109 -3.16 -11.14 10.90
CA PRO A 109 -3.15 -9.83 11.57
C PRO A 109 -4.17 -8.86 10.98
N PHE A 110 -4.47 -9.01 9.68
CA PHE A 110 -5.41 -8.15 8.96
C PHE A 110 -6.42 -8.99 8.17
N LYS A 111 -7.70 -8.57 8.20
CA LYS A 111 -8.78 -9.15 7.40
C LYS A 111 -8.88 -8.55 5.98
N GLY A 112 -8.19 -7.44 5.75
CA GLY A 112 -8.21 -6.62 4.54
C GLY A 112 -7.44 -5.32 4.77
N LEU A 113 -7.32 -4.49 3.73
CA LEU A 113 -6.74 -3.14 3.84
C LEU A 113 -7.79 -2.14 4.33
N HIS A 114 -7.57 -1.57 5.51
CA HIS A 114 -8.41 -0.49 6.02
C HIS A 114 -7.59 0.79 6.15
N ILE A 115 -7.95 1.79 5.35
CA ILE A 115 -7.41 3.16 5.43
C ILE A 115 -8.45 4.04 6.13
N ARG A 116 -8.06 4.75 7.19
CA ARG A 116 -8.98 5.53 8.02
C ARG A 116 -8.42 6.90 8.34
N VAL A 117 -9.25 7.93 8.17
CA VAL A 117 -8.91 9.28 8.64
C VAL A 117 -8.95 9.36 10.17
N ARG A 118 -7.99 10.07 10.73
CA ARG A 118 -7.81 10.33 12.17
C ARG A 118 -7.46 11.79 12.41
N ALA A 119 -7.55 12.21 13.66
CA ALA A 119 -7.10 13.55 14.08
C ALA A 119 -5.56 13.68 14.01
N GLN A 120 -4.85 12.57 14.30
CA GLN A 120 -3.38 12.44 14.30
C GLN A 120 -3.00 10.98 13.99
N VAL A 121 -1.75 10.74 13.60
CA VAL A 121 -1.24 9.40 13.19
C VAL A 121 -0.18 8.80 14.11
#